data_AF-A0A932R3C7-F1
#
_entry.id   AF-A0A932R3C7-F1
#
_cell.length_a   1.000
_cell.length_b   1.000
_cell.length_c   1.000
_cell.angle_alpha   90.00
_cell.angle_beta   90.00
_cell.angle_gamma   90.00
#
_symmetry.space_group_name_H-M   'P 1'
#
loop_
_entity.id
_entity.type
_entity.pdbx_description
1 polymer ?
#
loop_
_entity_poly.entity_id
_entity_poly.type
_entity_poly.pdbx_seq_one_letter_code
_entity_poly.pdbx_strand_id
1 'polypeptide(L)' 'METTVTIKGTHCNACKLLIEDVCRDIKNVQSCNVNFQTGETIVEHDENLDWQVLKKEIESLGNYVVDLNRK' A
#
# COMPACT_ATOMS: atom_id res chain seq x y z
N MET A 1 2.56 -5.85 -12.84
CA MET A 1 3.23 -4.52 -12.87
C MET A 1 3.60 -4.15 -11.46
N GLU A 2 4.70 -3.44 -11.26
CA GLU A 2 5.07 -2.94 -9.93
C GLU A 2 4.95 -1.42 -9.91
N THR A 3 4.38 -0.90 -8.82
CA THR A 3 4.30 0.54 -8.57
C THR A 3 4.83 0.81 -7.18
N THR A 4 5.79 1.72 -7.10
CA THR A 4 6.29 2.23 -5.82
C THR A 4 5.45 3.41 -5.37
N VAL A 5 4.94 3.32 -4.15
CA VAL A 5 4.15 4.35 -3.47
C VAL A 5 4.81 4.69 -2.14
N THR A 6 4.54 5.89 -1.62
CA THR A 6 5.03 6.28 -0.29
C THR A 6 3.84 6.33 0.66
N ILE A 7 3.88 5.54 1.74
CA ILE A 7 2.83 5.53 2.75
C ILE A 7 3.31 6.31 3.97
N LYS A 8 2.67 7.45 4.23
CA LYS A 8 2.91 8.25 5.43
C LYS A 8 2.05 7.73 6.57
N GLY A 9 2.64 7.59 7.76
CA GLY A 9 1.96 7.11 8.96
C GLY A 9 2.31 5.68 9.40
N THR A 10 3.11 4.95 8.62
CA THR A 10 3.57 3.61 9.00
C THR A 10 4.69 3.71 10.03
N HIS A 11 4.34 3.65 11.32
CA HIS A 11 5.30 3.80 12.44
C HIS A 11 5.59 2.50 13.21
N CYS A 12 4.97 1.38 12.85
CA CYS A 12 5.11 0.11 13.57
C CYS A 12 5.15 -1.10 12.63
N ASN A 13 5.91 -2.13 13.00
CA ASN A 13 5.92 -3.44 12.31
C ASN A 13 4.52 -4.05 12.20
N ALA A 14 3.68 -3.87 13.21
CA ALA A 14 2.31 -4.36 13.17
C ALA A 14 1.49 -3.64 12.08
N CYS A 15 1.62 -2.30 11.97
CA CYS A 15 0.96 -1.52 10.91
C CYS A 15 1.44 -1.93 9.52
N LYS A 16 2.75 -2.19 9.36
CA LYS A 16 3.33 -2.71 8.11
C LYS A 16 2.63 -4.00 7.69
N LEU A 17 2.60 -5.01 8.56
CA LEU A 17 2.02 -6.31 8.25
C LEU A 17 0.53 -6.19 7.90
N LEU A 18 -0.20 -5.34 8.62
CA LEU A 18 -1.62 -5.12 8.40
C LEU A 18 -1.90 -4.45 7.05
N ILE A 19 -1.09 -3.47 6.65
CA ILE A 19 -1.17 -2.83 5.33
C ILE A 19 -0.81 -3.82 4.22
N GLU A 20 0.23 -4.64 4.41
CA GLU A 20 0.62 -5.67 3.43
C GLU A 20 -0.49 -6.71 3.23
N ASP A 21 -1.13 -7.13 4.32
CA ASP A 21 -2.22 -8.11 4.32
C ASP A 21 -3.46 -7.55 3.61
N VAL A 22 -3.91 -6.36 3.99
CA VAL A 22 -5.04 -5.68 3.32
C VAL A 22 -4.74 -5.41 1.86
N CYS A 23 -3.52 -4.96 1.52
CA CYS A 23 -3.14 -4.78 0.12
C CYS A 23 -3.29 -6.09 -0.67
N ARG A 24 -2.90 -7.23 -0.11
CA ARG A 24 -3.03 -8.54 -0.79
C ARG A 24 -4.47 -9.01 -0.90
N ASP A 25 -5.36 -8.58 -0.03
CA ASP A 25 -6.79 -8.88 -0.11
C ASP A 25 -7.48 -8.11 -1.26
N ILE A 26 -6.88 -6.97 -1.68
CA ILE A 26 -7.39 -6.20 -2.82
C ILE A 26 -7.22 -6.99 -4.11
N LYS A 27 -8.35 -7.16 -4.81
CA LYS A 27 -8.39 -7.77 -6.13
C LYS A 27 -7.44 -7.05 -7.08
N ASN A 28 -6.65 -7.82 -7.84
CA ASN A 28 -5.62 -7.35 -8.76
C ASN A 28 -4.29 -6.94 -8.10
N VAL A 29 -4.12 -7.11 -6.79
CA VAL A 29 -2.80 -7.06 -6.13
C VAL A 29 -2.24 -8.47 -6.04
N GLN A 30 -0.99 -8.65 -6.46
CA GLN A 30 -0.26 -9.91 -6.39
C GLN A 30 0.64 -9.96 -5.16
N SER A 31 1.36 -8.86 -4.90
CA SER A 31 2.21 -8.70 -3.72
C SER A 31 2.21 -7.27 -3.24
N CYS A 32 2.44 -7.09 -1.95
CA CYS A 32 2.72 -5.80 -1.35
C CYS A 32 3.90 -5.96 -0.41
N ASN A 33 4.87 -5.05 -0.51
CA ASN A 33 6.05 -4.99 0.33
C ASN A 33 6.20 -3.57 0.88
N VAL A 34 5.94 -3.42 2.17
CA VAL A 34 5.98 -2.13 2.86
C VAL A 34 7.32 -1.99 3.59
N ASN A 35 8.06 -0.93 3.29
CA ASN A 35 9.25 -0.53 4.00
C ASN A 35 8.94 0.62 4.96
N PHE A 36 8.60 0.29 6.21
CA PHE A 36 8.34 1.28 7.26
C PHE A 36 9.59 2.08 7.66
N GLN A 37 10.81 1.61 7.33
CA GLN A 37 12.04 2.34 7.63
C GLN A 37 12.22 3.54 6.71
N THR A 38 11.89 3.40 5.42
CA THR A 38 11.97 4.49 4.42
C THR A 38 10.63 5.16 4.12
N GLY A 39 9.52 4.51 4.49
CA GLY A 39 8.15 4.92 4.13
C GLY A 39 7.74 4.50 2.71
N GLU A 40 8.61 3.82 1.98
CA GLU A 40 8.33 3.34 0.63
C GLU A 40 7.58 2.00 0.67
N THR A 41 6.69 1.79 -0.28
CA THR A 41 5.89 0.59 -0.40
C THR A 41 5.85 0.19 -1.87
N ILE A 42 6.23 -1.05 -2.15
CA ILE A 42 6.23 -1.61 -3.50
C ILE A 42 4.99 -2.49 -3.61
N VAL A 43 4.11 -2.16 -4.54
CA VAL A 43 2.88 -2.92 -4.80
C VAL A 43 3.00 -3.57 -6.17
N GLU A 44 3.00 -4.89 -6.21
CA GLU A 44 2.86 -5.67 -7.44
C GLU A 44 1.38 -5.89 -7.71
N HIS A 45 0.90 -5.41 -8.86
CA HIS A 45 -0.50 -5.44 -9.24
C HIS A 45 -0.70 -5.54 -10.76
N ASP A 46 -1.91 -5.88 -11.18
CA ASP A 46 -2.32 -5.90 -12.58
C ASP A 46 -2.73 -4.51 -13.10
N GLU A 47 -2.82 -4.36 -14.43
CA GLU A 47 -3.21 -3.08 -15.07
C GLU A 47 -4.57 -2.56 -14.67
N ASN A 48 -5.44 -3.45 -14.20
CA ASN A 48 -6.80 -3.15 -13.78
C ASN A 48 -6.92 -2.88 -12.26
N LEU A 49 -5.82 -2.59 -11.56
CA LEU A 49 -5.87 -2.25 -10.14
C LEU A 49 -6.63 -0.93 -9.93
N ASP A 50 -7.62 -0.97 -9.04
CA ASP A 50 -8.36 0.21 -8.64
C ASP A 50 -7.67 0.93 -7.49
N TRP A 51 -6.91 1.97 -7.82
CA TRP A 51 -6.19 2.78 -6.85
C TRP A 51 -7.10 3.49 -5.85
N GLN A 52 -8.38 3.74 -6.18
CA GLN A 52 -9.31 4.34 -5.24
C GLN A 52 -9.66 3.36 -4.12
N VAL A 53 -9.90 2.09 -4.48
CA VAL A 53 -10.16 1.03 -3.50
C VAL A 53 -8.94 0.85 -2.62
N LEU A 54 -7.74 0.75 -3.20
CA LEU A 54 -6.52 0.57 -2.42
C LEU A 54 -6.28 1.69 -1.41
N LYS A 55 -6.45 2.95 -1.83
CA LYS A 55 -6.34 4.08 -0.90
C LYS A 55 -7.36 3.98 0.22
N LYS A 56 -8.62 3.71 -0.12
CA LYS A 56 -9.72 3.64 0.83
C LYS A 56 -9.56 2.52 1.86
N GLU A 57 -9.09 1.36 1.44
CA GLU A 57 -8.81 0.23 2.33
C GLU A 57 -7.68 0.59 3.31
N ILE A 58 -6.59 1.18 2.81
CA ILE A 58 -5.47 1.63 3.65
C ILE A 58 -5.89 2.76 4.61
N GLU A 59 -6.65 3.76 4.13
CA GLU A 59 -7.21 4.84 4.96
C GLU A 59 -8.25 4.32 5.97
N SER A 60 -8.90 3.18 5.72
CA SER A 60 -9.82 2.57 6.69
C SER A 60 -9.09 1.90 7.85
N LEU A 61 -7.81 1.53 7.67
CA LEU A 61 -6.98 1.00 8.75
C LEU A 61 -6.57 2.08 9.76
N GLY A 62 -6.66 3.36 9.38
CA GLY A 62 -6.30 4.49 10.23
C GLY A 62 -5.86 5.71 9.43
N ASN A 63 -5.07 6.58 10.05
CA ASN A 63 -4.69 7.87 9.46
C ASN A 63 -3.49 7.76 8.48
N TYR A 64 -3.51 6.77 7.60
CA TYR A 64 -2.44 6.51 6.62
C TYR A 64 -2.69 7.29 5.34
N VAL A 65 -1.65 7.92 4.78
CA VAL A 65 -1.75 8.68 3.53
C VAL A 65 -0.89 8.02 2.46
N VAL A 66 -1.53 7.58 1.38
CA VAL A 66 -0.87 6.94 0.24
C VAL A 66 -0.53 7.97 -0.83
N ASP A 67 0.75 8.23 -1.00
CA ASP A 67 1.32 9.12 -2.01
C ASP A 67 1.81 8.29 -3.21
N LEU A 68 1.16 8.49 -4.35
CA LEU A 68 1.54 7.86 -5.61
C LEU A 68 2.62 8.72 -6.26
N ASN A 69 3.89 8.35 -6.09
CA ASN A 69 5.01 9.04 -6.71
C ASN A 69 5.09 8.68 -8.20
N ARG A 70 4.09 9.12 -8.98
CA ARG A 70 4.12 9.05 -10.44
C ARG A 70 5.07 10.14 -10.94
N LYS A 71 6.33 9.77 -11.16
CA LYS A 71 7.27 10.59 -11.94
C LYS A 71 7.06 10.38 -13.43
#